data_AF-E2AV61-F1
#
_entry.id   AF-E2AV61-F1
#
_cell.length_a   1.000
_cell.length_b   1.000
_cell.length_c   1.000
_cell.angle_alpha   90.00
_cell.angle_beta   90.00
_cell.angle_gamma   90.00
#
_symmetry.space_group_name_H-M   'P 1'
#
loop_
_entity.id
_entity.type
_entity.pdbx_description
1 polymer ?
#
loop_
_entity_poly.entity_id
_entity_poly.type
_entity_poly.pdbx_seq_one_letter_code
_entity_poly.pdbx_strand_id
1 'polypeptide(L)' 'TEDPISYWYNKSIYLSLQIITKQYLSIVATSVPSERLFSKIGNIMVENRSKLSPKHLQNLLFLN' A
#
# COMPACT_ATOMS: atom_id res chain seq x y z
N THR A 1 5.06 2.42 23.22
CA THR A 1 3.85 2.01 22.49
C THR A 1 4.26 0.90 21.54
N GLU A 2 3.77 -0.31 21.74
CA GLU A 2 4.12 -1.47 20.91
C GLU A 2 3.40 -1.39 19.55
N ASP A 3 4.07 -1.80 18.47
CA ASP A 3 3.45 -1.93 17.15
C ASP A 3 2.41 -3.06 17.18
N PRO A 4 1.12 -2.76 16.90
CA PRO A 4 0.06 -3.77 16.95
C PRO A 4 0.29 -4.91 15.96
N ILE A 5 0.90 -4.68 14.80
CA ILE A 5 1.18 -5.73 13.82
C ILE A 5 2.23 -6.70 14.37
N SER A 6 3.35 -6.17 14.88
CA SER A 6 4.40 -6.95 15.54
C SER A 6 3.88 -7.72 16.76
N TYR A 7 2.99 -7.12 17.55
CA TYR A 7 2.37 -7.77 18.70
C TYR A 7 1.57 -9.02 18.30
N TRP A 8 0.71 -8.92 17.27
CA TRP A 8 -0.09 -10.05 16.79
C TRP A 8 0.73 -11.11 16.06
N TYR A 9 1.83 -10.73 15.41
CA TYR A 9 2.74 -11.69 14.78
C TYR A 9 3.37 -12.65 15.79
N ASN A 10 3.73 -12.15 16.97
CA ASN A 10 4.37 -12.91 18.04
C ASN A 10 3.38 -13.78 18.86
N LYS A 11 2.06 -13.61 18.69
CA LYS A 11 1.03 -14.37 19.40
C LYS A 11 0.56 -15.59 18.60
N SER A 12 1.43 -16.59 18.47
CA SER A 12 1.16 -17.87 17.78
C SER A 12 0.06 -18.73 18.43
N ILE A 13 -0.26 -18.49 19.70
CA ILE A 13 -1.28 -19.24 20.47
C ILE A 13 -2.70 -18.96 19.94
N TYR A 14 -2.92 -17.79 19.34
CA TYR A 14 -4.25 -17.37 18.87
C TYR A 14 -4.32 -17.34 17.34
N LEU A 15 -4.16 -18.50 16.69
CA LEU A 15 -4.10 -18.60 15.24
C LEU A 15 -5.31 -17.97 14.53
N SER A 16 -6.53 -18.26 14.99
CA SER A 16 -7.76 -17.71 14.42
C SER A 16 -7.83 -16.19 14.54
N LEU A 17 -7.42 -15.66 15.69
CA LEU A 17 -7.43 -14.21 15.93
C LEU A 17 -6.30 -13.53 15.15
N GLN A 18 -5.15 -14.18 15.00
CA GLN A 18 -4.05 -13.69 14.18
C GLN A 18 -4.43 -13.55 12.71
N ILE A 19 -5.23 -14.49 12.17
CA ILE A 19 -5.74 -14.41 10.79
C ILE A 19 -6.61 -13.16 10.62
N ILE A 20 -7.54 -12.94 11.56
CA ILE A 20 -8.44 -11.78 11.56
C ILE A 20 -7.63 -10.49 11.68
N THR A 21 -6.72 -10.41 12.66
CA THR A 21 -5.95 -9.19 12.91
C THR A 21 -5.01 -8.85 11.76
N LYS A 22 -4.40 -9.84 11.11
CA LYS A 22 -3.62 -9.64 9.86
C LYS A 22 -4.47 -9.00 8.77
N GLN A 23 -5.71 -9.45 8.59
CA GLN A 23 -6.60 -8.89 7.57
C GLN A 23 -7.01 -7.45 7.91
N TYR A 24 -7.47 -7.20 9.14
CA TYR A 24 -8.04 -5.89 9.50
C TYR A 24 -6.99 -4.81 9.78
N LEU A 25 -5.84 -5.16 10.36
CA LEU A 25 -4.78 -4.18 10.64
C LEU A 25 -4.04 -3.73 9.38
N SER A 26 -4.08 -4.53 8.32
CA SER A 26 -3.50 -4.15 7.01
C SER A 26 -4.37 -3.17 6.24
N ILE A 27 -5.62 -2.95 6.66
CA ILE A 27 -6.54 -2.01 6.01
C ILE A 27 -6.16 -0.60 6.43
N VAL A 28 -5.78 0.21 5.46
CA VAL A 28 -5.57 1.64 5.67
C VAL A 28 -6.93 2.31 5.84
N ALA A 29 -7.08 3.15 6.86
CA ALA A 29 -8.32 3.88 7.13
C ALA A 29 -8.66 4.97 6.07
N THR A 30 -7.71 5.35 5.23
CA THR A 30 -7.86 6.48 4.29
C THR A 30 -7.29 6.14 2.91
N SER A 31 -7.81 6.79 1.88
CA SER A 31 -7.27 6.74 0.49
C SER A 31 -5.95 7.48 0.32
N VAL A 32 -5.49 8.21 1.36
CA VAL A 32 -4.33 9.09 1.31
C VAL A 32 -3.06 8.41 0.78
N PRO A 33 -2.71 7.17 1.16
CA PRO A 33 -1.53 6.52 0.58
C PRO A 33 -1.65 6.30 -0.93
N SER A 34 -2.83 5.91 -1.41
CA SER A 34 -3.10 5.76 -2.84
C SER A 34 -3.04 7.11 -3.55
N GLU A 35 -3.66 8.15 -3.01
CA GLU A 35 -3.61 9.51 -3.56
C GLU A 35 -2.18 10.06 -3.63
N ARG A 36 -1.35 9.80 -2.60
CA ARG A 36 0.07 10.18 -2.61
C ARG A 36 0.85 9.44 -3.70
N LEU A 37 0.59 8.15 -3.88
CA LEU A 37 1.18 7.34 -4.97
C LEU A 37 0.80 7.91 -6.34
N PHE A 38 -0.49 8.17 -6.57
CA PHE A 38 -1.00 8.73 -7.82
C PHE A 38 -0.49 10.17 -8.06
N SER A 39 -0.37 10.99 -7.02
CA SER A 39 0.17 12.34 -7.14
C SER A 39 1.64 12.33 -7.55
N LYS A 40 2.45 11.45 -6.95
CA LYS A 40 3.88 11.28 -7.32
C LYS A 40 4.02 10.83 -8.78
N ILE A 41 3.20 9.88 -9.21
CA ILE A 41 3.22 9.37 -10.59
C ILE A 41 2.67 10.42 -11.57
N GLY A 42 1.64 11.17 -11.18
CA GLY A 42 1.11 12.30 -11.94
C GLY A 42 2.18 13.35 -12.22
N ASN A 43 3.01 13.66 -11.22
CA ASN A 43 4.17 14.54 -11.43
C ASN A 43 5.18 13.94 -12.41
N ILE A 44 5.52 12.65 -12.30
CA ILE A 44 6.41 11.97 -13.27
C ILE A 44 5.83 12.04 -14.69
N MET A 45 4.52 11.88 -14.84
CA MET A 45 3.82 11.97 -16.14
C MET A 45 3.84 13.40 -16.72
N VAL A 46 3.67 14.42 -15.87
CA VAL A 46 3.68 15.83 -16.27
C VAL A 46 5.09 16.31 -16.58
N GLU A 47 6.08 15.87 -15.81
CA GLU A 47 7.49 16.27 -15.92
C GLU A 47 8.19 15.56 -17.10
N ASN A 48 7.95 14.25 -17.31
CA ASN A 48 8.37 13.53 -18.50
C ASN A 48 7.33 13.69 -19.63
N ARG A 49 7.43 14.78 -20.38
CA ARG A 49 6.51 15.12 -21.49
C ARG A 49 6.08 13.91 -22.34
N SER A 50 4.86 13.43 -22.09
CA SER A 50 3.84 13.04 -23.10
C SER A 50 3.92 11.69 -23.84
N LYS A 51 4.60 10.63 -23.38
CA LYS A 51 4.51 9.30 -24.06
C LYS A 51 4.51 8.04 -23.18
N LEU A 52 4.15 8.12 -21.90
CA LEU A 52 3.82 6.88 -21.18
C LEU A 52 2.41 6.41 -21.56
N SER A 53 2.32 5.25 -22.21
CA SER A 53 1.04 4.60 -22.40
C SER A 53 0.41 4.25 -21.04
N PRO A 54 -0.92 4.22 -20.93
CA PRO A 54 -1.60 3.83 -19.68
C PRO A 54 -1.11 2.47 -19.14
N LYS A 55 -0.74 1.55 -20.05
CA LYS A 55 -0.18 0.25 -19.72
C LYS A 55 1.19 0.35 -19.05
N HIS A 56 2.06 1.22 -19.56
CA HIS A 56 3.38 1.41 -18.97
C HIS A 56 3.29 2.12 -17.60
N LEU A 57 2.33 3.05 -17.45
CA LEU A 57 2.05 3.69 -16.16
C LEU A 57 1.56 2.67 -15.12
N GLN A 58 0.65 1.78 -15.50
CA GLN A 58 0.20 0.70 -14.61
C GLN A 58 1.37 -0.20 -14.18
N ASN A 59 2.26 -0.54 -15.11
CA ASN A 59 3.44 -1.33 -14.78
C ASN A 59 4.38 -0.58 -13.82
N LEU A 60 4.58 0.72 -14.02
CA LEU A 60 5.39 1.55 -13.13
C LEU A 60 4.76 1.66 -11.74
N LEU A 61 3.44 1.76 -11.65
CA LEU A 61 2.70 1.78 -10.39
C LEU A 61 2.80 0.46 -9.61
N PHE A 62 2.89 -0.66 -10.32
CA PHE A 62 3.08 -1.98 -9.71
C PHE A 62 4.52 -2.25 -9.25
N LEU A 63 5.51 -1.67 -9.94
CA LEU A 63 6.94 -1.91 -9.66
C LEU A 63 7.54 -0.97 -8.61
N ASN A 64 6.89 0.16 -8.34
CA ASN A 64 7.36 1.23 -7.45
C ASN A 64 6.82 1.04 -6.03
#